data_AF-A0A917THL5-F1
#
_entry.id   AF-A0A917THL5-F1
#
_cell.length_a   1.000
_cell.length_b   1.000
_cell.length_c   1.000
_cell.angle_alpha   90.00
_cell.angle_beta   90.00
_cell.angle_gamma   90.00
#
_symmetry.space_group_name_H-M   'P 1'
#
loop_
_entity.id
_entity.type
_entity.pdbx_description
1 polymer ?
#
loop_
_entity_poly.entity_id
_entity_poly.type
_entity_poly.pdbx_seq_one_letter_code
_entity_poly.pdbx_strand_id
1 'polypeptide(L)'
;MEEKEITKEDVLFYLDMIGSIYGPSFKPKIGKLKPYYSLIKERDSEEYKRFIYVYHNYRDCLKEREKTILDFQYGLKGKIPSLKEIGAYFGISSSRTSKIRNNAERQITSEIRKFLYGKSREYFML
;
A
#
# COMPACT_ATOMS: atom_id res chain seq x y z
N MET A 1 -20.85 4.49 -11.17
CA MET A 1 -19.57 5.23 -11.16
C MET A 1 -18.90 4.91 -12.47
N GLU A 2 -18.55 5.91 -13.28
CA GLU A 2 -17.71 5.67 -14.45
C GLU A 2 -16.43 4.96 -14.01
N GLU A 3 -16.08 3.87 -14.69
CA GLU A 3 -14.80 3.19 -14.51
C GLU A 3 -13.70 4.10 -15.04
N LYS A 4 -13.18 4.96 -14.18
CA LYS A 4 -12.02 5.80 -14.50
C LYS A 4 -10.81 4.89 -14.65
N GLU A 5 -10.21 4.80 -15.84
CA GLU A 5 -8.97 4.04 -16.01
C GLU A 5 -7.86 4.53 -15.07
N ILE A 6 -7.06 3.61 -14.55
CA ILE A 6 -5.95 3.94 -13.65
C ILE A 6 -4.80 4.60 -14.42
N THR A 7 -4.34 5.75 -13.97
CA THR A 7 -3.28 6.50 -14.65
C THR A 7 -1.89 6.22 -14.07
N LYS A 8 -0.86 6.59 -14.83
CA LYS A 8 0.54 6.56 -14.36
C LYS A 8 0.73 7.40 -13.11
N GLU A 9 0.13 8.59 -13.08
CA GLU A 9 0.22 9.51 -11.97
C GLU A 9 -0.42 8.92 -10.71
N ASP A 10 -1.53 8.18 -10.85
CA ASP A 10 -2.22 7.54 -9.72
C ASP A 10 -1.32 6.52 -9.04
N VAL A 11 -0.70 5.64 -9.83
CA VAL A 11 0.17 4.61 -9.26
C VAL A 11 1.48 5.19 -8.70
N LEU A 12 2.04 6.25 -9.31
CA LEU A 12 3.21 6.94 -8.76
C LEU A 12 2.89 7.62 -7.42
N PHE A 13 1.71 8.25 -7.33
CA PHE A 13 1.20 8.80 -6.07
C PHE A 13 1.07 7.72 -4.99
N TYR A 14 0.50 6.55 -5.32
CA TYR A 14 0.40 5.44 -4.39
C TYR A 14 1.78 4.97 -3.89
N LEU A 15 2.77 4.86 -4.79
CA LEU A 15 4.14 4.47 -4.45
C LEU A 15 4.79 5.45 -3.46
N ASP A 16 4.59 6.76 -3.65
CA ASP A 16 5.02 7.77 -2.69
C ASP A 16 4.34 7.59 -1.33
N MET A 17 3.03 7.32 -1.33
CA MET A 17 2.24 7.21 -0.10
C MET A 17 2.62 6.01 0.77
N ILE A 18 2.99 4.87 0.17
CA ILE A 18 3.53 3.71 0.91
C ILE A 18 5.01 3.88 1.28
N GLY A 19 5.66 4.94 0.80
CA GLY A 19 7.09 5.19 0.98
C GLY A 19 7.98 4.21 0.22
N SER A 20 7.55 3.81 -0.97
CA SER A 20 8.30 2.91 -1.84
C SER A 20 9.55 3.59 -2.39
N ILE A 21 10.64 2.83 -2.58
CA ILE A 21 11.86 3.32 -3.23
C ILE A 21 11.64 3.71 -4.70
N TYR A 22 10.53 3.24 -5.29
CA TYR A 22 10.14 3.52 -6.66
C TYR A 22 9.17 4.71 -6.78
N GLY A 23 8.83 5.36 -5.66
CA GLY A 23 8.06 6.61 -5.68
C GLY A 23 8.92 7.78 -6.15
N PRO A 24 8.37 8.73 -6.93
CA PRO A 24 9.13 9.87 -7.45
C PRO A 24 9.67 10.79 -6.35
N SER A 25 9.04 10.82 -5.18
CA SER A 25 9.44 11.66 -4.04
C SER A 25 10.25 10.90 -2.98
N PHE A 26 10.72 9.68 -3.29
CA PHE A 26 11.40 8.83 -2.31
C PHE A 26 12.65 9.52 -1.74
N LYS A 27 12.70 9.56 -0.40
CA LYS A 27 13.90 9.94 0.36
C LYS A 27 14.09 8.92 1.47
N PRO A 28 15.29 8.36 1.67
CA PRO A 28 15.57 7.48 2.80
C PRO A 28 15.24 8.19 4.11
N LYS A 29 14.36 7.61 4.93
CA LYS A 29 14.01 8.14 6.24
C LYS A 29 14.00 7.01 7.26
N ILE A 30 14.80 7.15 8.32
CA ILE A 30 14.84 6.20 9.44
C ILE A 30 13.74 6.60 10.43
N GLY A 31 12.98 5.62 10.91
CA GLY A 31 12.04 5.80 12.03
C GLY A 31 10.81 6.67 11.77
N LYS A 32 10.52 7.08 10.53
CA LYS A 32 9.32 7.87 10.22
C LYS A 32 8.13 6.99 9.88
N LEU A 33 6.95 7.47 10.25
CA LEU A 33 5.67 6.90 9.83
C LEU A 33 5.55 6.93 8.30
N LYS A 34 4.81 5.96 7.75
CA LYS A 34 4.51 5.92 6.32
C LYS A 34 3.71 7.16 5.90
N PRO A 35 3.98 7.77 4.74
CA PRO A 35 3.32 9.00 4.33
C PRO A 35 1.78 8.90 4.30
N TYR A 36 1.20 7.77 3.89
CA TYR A 36 -0.25 7.59 3.84
C TYR A 36 -0.96 7.83 5.18
N TYR A 37 -0.29 7.77 6.35
CA TYR A 37 -0.94 8.04 7.64
C TYR A 37 -1.53 9.46 7.73
N SER A 38 -1.05 10.43 6.94
CA SER A 38 -1.72 11.75 6.85
C SER A 38 -3.07 11.63 6.15
N LEU A 39 -3.16 10.86 5.06
CA LEU A 39 -4.38 10.71 4.26
C LEU A 39 -5.54 10.11 5.07
N ILE A 40 -5.25 9.18 5.99
CA ILE A 40 -6.32 8.47 6.71
C ILE A 40 -7.04 9.38 7.72
N LYS A 41 -6.45 10.54 8.06
CA LYS A 41 -7.11 11.57 8.87
C LYS A 41 -8.17 12.34 8.07
N GLU A 42 -8.08 12.33 6.74
CA GLU A 42 -8.91 13.09 5.81
C GLU A 42 -9.52 12.15 4.77
N ARG A 43 -10.36 11.21 5.22
CA ARG A 43 -10.88 10.12 4.36
C ARG A 43 -11.79 10.59 3.22
N ASP A 44 -12.34 11.79 3.33
CA ASP A 44 -13.17 12.36 2.28
C ASP A 44 -12.36 13.15 1.25
N SER A 45 -11.04 13.29 1.46
CA SER A 45 -10.13 13.95 0.52
C SER A 45 -9.99 13.17 -0.78
N GLU A 46 -9.78 13.90 -1.87
CA GLU A 46 -9.49 13.31 -3.18
C GLU A 46 -8.18 12.51 -3.16
N GLU A 47 -7.20 12.92 -2.36
CA GLU A 47 -5.95 12.19 -2.17
C GLU A 47 -6.16 10.82 -1.51
N TYR A 48 -7.01 10.74 -0.47
CA TYR A 48 -7.35 9.46 0.14
C TYR A 48 -8.13 8.56 -0.83
N LYS A 49 -9.14 9.11 -1.52
CA LYS A 49 -9.91 8.35 -2.53
C LYS A 49 -9.01 7.81 -3.62
N ARG A 50 -8.07 8.64 -4.12
CA ARG A 50 -7.05 8.23 -5.10
C ARG A 50 -6.15 7.12 -4.58
N PHE A 51 -5.65 7.25 -3.35
CA PHE A 51 -4.81 6.23 -2.72
C PHE A 51 -5.53 4.87 -2.62
N ILE A 52 -6.78 4.89 -2.13
CA ILE A 52 -7.61 3.70 -1.99
C ILE A 52 -8.03 3.13 -3.35
N TYR A 53 -8.26 3.99 -4.34
CA TYR A 53 -8.58 3.56 -5.71
C TYR A 53 -7.47 2.70 -6.30
N VAL A 54 -6.20 3.13 -6.18
CA VAL A 54 -5.05 2.32 -6.62
C VAL A 54 -4.96 1.03 -5.83
N TYR A 55 -5.12 1.08 -4.50
CA TYR A 55 -5.12 -0.13 -3.69
C TYR A 55 -6.16 -1.15 -4.16
N HIS A 56 -7.40 -0.72 -4.42
CA HIS A 56 -8.47 -1.62 -4.89
C HIS A 56 -8.19 -2.24 -6.25
N ASN A 57 -7.51 -1.54 -7.16
CA ASN A 57 -7.14 -2.07 -8.47
C ASN A 57 -6.07 -3.18 -8.41
N TYR A 58 -5.21 -3.18 -7.39
CA TYR A 58 -4.08 -4.12 -7.30
C TYR A 58 -4.20 -5.13 -6.17
N ARG A 59 -5.09 -4.94 -5.20
CA ARG A 59 -5.16 -5.78 -3.99
C ARG A 59 -5.43 -7.25 -4.25
N ASP A 60 -5.98 -7.62 -5.41
CA ASP A 60 -6.28 -9.02 -5.75
C ASP A 60 -5.04 -9.87 -6.04
N CYS A 61 -3.86 -9.26 -6.17
CA CYS A 61 -2.59 -10.01 -6.16
C CYS A 61 -2.21 -10.54 -4.77
N LEU A 62 -2.90 -10.10 -3.71
CA LEU A 62 -2.59 -10.43 -2.33
C LEU A 62 -3.42 -11.60 -1.81
N LYS A 63 -2.91 -12.29 -0.78
CA LYS A 63 -3.70 -13.27 -0.03
C LYS A 63 -4.68 -12.58 0.91
N GLU A 64 -5.77 -13.25 1.28
CA GLU A 64 -6.81 -12.69 2.16
C GLU A 64 -6.28 -12.11 3.47
N ARG A 65 -5.30 -12.77 4.08
CA ARG A 65 -4.65 -12.26 5.30
C ARG A 65 -3.91 -10.93 5.07
N GLU A 66 -3.23 -10.80 3.94
CA GLU A 66 -2.51 -9.58 3.56
C GLU A 66 -3.48 -8.45 3.24
N LYS A 67 -4.53 -8.74 2.46
CA LYS A 67 -5.65 -7.82 2.18
C LYS A 67 -6.25 -7.30 3.47
N THR A 68 -6.57 -8.19 4.41
CA THR A 68 -7.19 -7.82 5.69
C THR A 68 -6.29 -6.89 6.52
N ILE A 69 -4.99 -7.17 6.56
CA ILE A 69 -4.03 -6.30 7.28
C ILE A 69 -3.98 -4.91 6.64
N LEU A 70 -3.95 -4.82 5.30
CA LEU A 70 -3.97 -3.53 4.61
C LEU A 70 -5.30 -2.81 4.75
N ASP A 71 -6.44 -3.49 4.69
CA ASP A 71 -7.77 -2.90 4.92
C ASP A 71 -7.87 -2.23 6.29
N PHE A 72 -7.35 -2.89 7.33
CA PHE A 72 -7.25 -2.29 8.65
C PHE A 72 -6.32 -1.09 8.66
N GLN A 73 -5.11 -1.24 8.11
CA GLN A 73 -4.09 -0.19 8.15
C GLN A 73 -4.43 1.03 7.29
N TYR A 74 -5.20 0.86 6.21
CA TYR A 74 -5.67 1.93 5.32
C TYR A 74 -7.02 2.52 5.76
N GLY A 75 -7.59 2.03 6.86
CA GLY A 75 -8.77 2.60 7.49
C GLY A 75 -10.10 2.23 6.83
N LEU A 76 -10.12 1.22 5.95
CA LEU A 76 -11.33 0.77 5.24
C LEU A 76 -12.41 0.18 6.17
N LYS A 77 -12.03 -0.18 7.40
CA LYS A 77 -12.92 -0.78 8.41
C LYS A 77 -13.30 0.20 9.54
N GLY A 78 -13.18 1.52 9.31
CA GLY A 78 -13.44 2.51 10.35
C GLY A 78 -12.22 2.72 11.24
N LYS A 79 -12.31 2.41 12.54
CA LYS A 79 -11.19 2.58 13.48
C LYS A 79 -9.97 1.79 13.02
N ILE A 80 -8.79 2.41 13.05
CA ILE A 80 -7.53 1.77 12.65
C ILE A 80 -6.92 1.07 13.87
N PRO A 81 -6.91 -0.27 13.92
CA PRO A 81 -6.22 -0.97 14.98
C PRO A 81 -4.70 -0.82 14.84
N SER A 82 -4.01 -0.83 15.98
CA SER A 82 -2.55 -0.92 16.04
C SER A 82 -2.07 -2.26 15.48
N LEU A 83 -0.79 -2.33 15.08
CA LEU A 83 -0.19 -3.58 14.62
C LEU A 83 -0.19 -4.68 15.70
N LYS A 84 -0.23 -4.30 16.99
CA LYS A 84 -0.36 -5.22 18.12
C LYS A 84 -1.75 -5.83 18.17
N GLU A 85 -2.80 -5.02 18.03
CA GLU A 85 -4.19 -5.50 17.99
C GLU A 85 -4.45 -6.38 16.76
N ILE A 86 -3.97 -5.97 15.58
CA ILE A 86 -4.05 -6.80 14.36
C ILE A 86 -3.28 -8.11 14.55
N GLY A 87 -2.11 -8.06 15.18
CA GLY A 87 -1.32 -9.26 15.48
C GLY A 87 -2.08 -10.23 16.38
N ALA A 88 -2.68 -9.73 17.47
CA ALA A 88 -3.49 -10.52 18.37
C ALA A 88 -4.67 -11.19 17.66
N TYR A 89 -5.37 -10.46 16.77
CA TYR A 89 -6.46 -11.01 15.94
C TYR A 89 -6.03 -12.22 15.10
N PHE A 90 -4.79 -12.23 14.61
CA PHE A 90 -4.24 -13.32 13.79
C PHE A 90 -3.33 -14.29 14.57
N GLY A 91 -3.25 -14.18 15.90
CA GLY A 91 -2.36 -15.01 16.72
C GLY A 91 -0.86 -14.85 16.41
N ILE A 92 -0.41 -13.65 16.02
CA ILE A 92 0.99 -13.35 15.70
C ILE A 92 1.50 -12.07 16.38
N SER A 93 2.82 -11.89 16.41
CA SER A 93 3.44 -10.68 16.95
C SER A 93 3.21 -9.45 16.07
N SER A 94 3.25 -8.25 16.68
CA SER A 94 3.18 -6.97 15.96
C SER A 94 4.28 -6.81 14.91
N SER A 95 5.49 -7.31 15.20
CA SER A 95 6.62 -7.34 14.25
C SER A 95 6.29 -8.20 13.02
N ARG A 96 5.68 -9.38 13.23
CA ARG A 96 5.23 -10.22 12.12
C ARG A 96 4.14 -9.54 11.31
N THR A 97 3.20 -8.86 11.95
CA THR A 97 2.17 -8.05 11.27
C THR A 97 2.80 -6.95 10.40
N SER A 98 3.77 -6.21 10.95
CA SER A 98 4.53 -5.19 10.21
C SER A 98 5.22 -5.77 8.98
N LYS A 99 5.86 -6.94 9.12
CA LYS A 99 6.52 -7.64 8.02
C LYS A 99 5.53 -8.07 6.94
N ILE A 100 4.36 -8.60 7.32
CA ILE A 100 3.30 -8.98 6.37
C ILE A 100 2.79 -7.75 5.61
N ARG A 101 2.48 -6.64 6.31
CA ARG A 101 2.09 -5.36 5.69
C ARG A 101 3.12 -4.92 4.65
N ASN A 102 4.39 -4.85 5.02
CA ASN A 102 5.45 -4.39 4.12
C ASN A 102 5.62 -5.33 2.92
N ASN A 103 5.47 -6.64 3.10
CA ASN A 103 5.54 -7.60 2.00
C ASN A 103 4.34 -7.49 1.05
N ALA A 104 3.14 -7.23 1.57
CA ALA A 104 1.95 -7.00 0.76
C ALA A 104 2.10 -5.73 -0.09
N GLU A 105 2.58 -4.63 0.49
CA GLU A 105 2.87 -3.40 -0.24
C GLU A 105 3.92 -3.60 -1.34
N ARG A 106 4.93 -4.44 -1.09
CA ARG A 106 5.94 -4.80 -2.10
C ARG A 106 5.36 -5.64 -3.24
N GLN A 107 4.40 -6.52 -2.96
CA GLN A 107 3.70 -7.28 -3.99
C GLN A 107 2.87 -6.36 -4.89
N ILE A 108 2.09 -5.43 -4.31
CA ILE A 108 1.39 -4.40 -5.09
C ILE A 108 2.38 -3.55 -5.91
N THR A 109 3.50 -3.14 -5.29
CA THR A 109 4.56 -2.40 -5.99
C THR A 109 5.09 -3.16 -7.20
N SER A 110 5.22 -4.49 -7.11
CA SER A 110 5.66 -5.32 -8.24
C SER A 110 4.66 -5.29 -9.39
N GLU A 111 3.36 -5.38 -9.11
CA GLU A 111 2.32 -5.29 -10.15
C GLU A 111 2.27 -3.88 -10.77
N ILE A 112 2.36 -2.83 -9.95
CA ILE A 112 2.45 -1.45 -10.44
C ILE A 112 3.66 -1.27 -11.37
N ARG A 113 4.81 -1.86 -11.04
CA ARG A 113 6.00 -1.77 -11.90
C ARG A 113 5.80 -2.45 -13.26
N LYS A 114 5.07 -3.57 -13.30
CA LYS A 114 4.71 -4.22 -14.57
C LYS A 114 3.78 -3.35 -15.41
N PHE A 115 2.86 -2.63 -14.77
CA PHE A 115 2.02 -1.64 -15.44
C PHE A 115 2.85 -0.47 -16.00
N LEU A 116 3.80 0.07 -15.21
CA LEU A 116 4.60 1.23 -15.59
C LEU A 116 5.64 0.95 -16.70
N TYR A 117 6.25 -0.24 -16.71
CA TYR A 117 7.43 -0.53 -17.51
C TYR A 117 7.28 -1.79 -18.40
N GLY A 118 6.10 -2.41 -18.41
CA GLY A 118 5.86 -3.69 -19.06
C GLY A 118 6.41 -4.89 -18.27
N LYS A 119 6.07 -6.10 -18.70
CA LYS A 119 6.61 -7.37 -18.15
C LYS A 119 8.04 -7.61 -18.66
N SER A 120 9.00 -6.74 -18.35
CA SER A 120 10.39 -6.94 -18.72
C SER A 120 11.08 -7.80 -17.67
N ARG A 121 11.33 -9.07 -18.00
CA ARG A 121 11.84 -10.13 -17.13
C ARG A 121 13.34 -10.00 -16.76
N GLU A 122 13.94 -8.80 -16.79
CA GLU A 122 15.41 -8.68 -16.86
C GLU A 122 16.11 -7.73 -15.89
N TYR A 123 15.44 -6.98 -15.02
CA TYR A 123 16.15 -6.11 -14.06
C TYR A 123 15.86 -6.46 -12.61
N PHE A 124 16.45 -7.57 -12.16
CA PHE A 124 16.73 -7.85 -10.74
C PHE A 124 18.04 -8.67 -10.61
N MET A 125 19.14 -8.09 -11.07
CA MET A 125 20.48 -8.37 -10.55
C MET A 125 21.26 -7.05 -10.54
N LEU A 126 21.08 -6.27 -9.48
CA LEU A 126 22.08 -5.35 -8.94
C LEU A 126 21.90 -5.34 -7.41
#